data_AF-A0A286RXU9-F1
#
_entry.id   AF-A0A286RXU9-F1
#
_cell.length_a   1.000
_cell.length_b   1.000
_cell.length_c   1.000
_cell.angle_alpha   90.00
_cell.angle_beta   90.00
_cell.angle_gamma   90.00
#
_symmetry.space_group_name_H-M   'P 1'
#
loop_
_entity.id
_entity.type
_entity.pdbx_description
1 polymer ?
#
loop_
_entity_poly.entity_id
_entity_poly.type
_entity_poly.pdbx_seq_one_letter_code
_entity_poly.pdbx_strand_id
1 'polypeptide(L)'
;YVYGSCAEVTFELSCCKYPLASSLPLEWINNRESLMAFMETVHMGAKGVVKDADTGEALEGVLVSVAELNYNITTSNRGEYWRLLMPGNYTLVAKAVGYDTARKAISIVEGTVSRVDLRMKRNTEALGSTTPKNVANETVEKSSSTVPPPTTQQLKGPEVEGFTSGPEFWYHHYPDLEAFMRKFAKKYPNLA
;
A
#
# COMPACT_ATOMS: atom_id res chain seq x y z
N TYR A 1 5.03 -2.09 -1.56
CA TYR A 1 5.20 -3.11 -0.51
C TYR A 1 4.81 -2.59 0.88
N VAL A 2 5.46 -1.54 1.41
CA VAL A 2 5.09 -0.94 2.72
C VAL A 2 3.81 -0.10 2.64
N TYR A 3 3.50 0.44 1.46
CA TYR A 3 2.27 1.13 1.16
C TYR A 3 1.43 0.24 0.22
N GLY A 4 0.31 -0.28 0.73
CA GLY A 4 -0.63 -1.16 0.03
C GLY A 4 -0.78 -2.53 0.70
N SER A 5 -2.02 -3.02 0.84
CA SER A 5 -2.37 -4.29 1.51
C SER A 5 -1.89 -5.57 0.77
N CYS A 6 -0.99 -5.44 -0.22
CA CYS A 6 -0.54 -6.53 -1.09
C CYS A 6 0.60 -7.33 -0.44
N ALA A 7 0.48 -8.65 -0.43
CA ALA A 7 1.58 -9.55 -0.09
C ALA A 7 2.32 -9.94 -1.37
N GLU A 8 3.57 -9.51 -1.48
CA GLU A 8 4.45 -9.79 -2.62
C GLU A 8 5.54 -10.79 -2.22
N VAL A 9 5.90 -11.66 -3.16
CA VAL A 9 6.97 -12.65 -3.05
C VAL A 9 7.85 -12.55 -4.29
N THR A 10 9.17 -12.64 -4.12
CA THR A 10 10.13 -12.68 -5.23
C THR A 10 10.51 -14.14 -5.51
N PHE A 11 10.40 -14.56 -6.78
CA PHE A 11 10.81 -15.88 -7.23
C PHE A 11 12.00 -15.78 -8.17
N GLU A 12 13.09 -16.49 -7.85
CA GLU A 12 14.24 -16.65 -8.73
C GLU A 12 14.04 -17.91 -9.58
N LEU A 13 13.60 -17.72 -10.83
CA LEU A 13 13.11 -18.83 -11.67
C LEU A 13 14.24 -19.61 -12.36
N SER A 14 15.43 -19.02 -12.51
CA SER A 14 16.56 -19.67 -13.18
C SER A 14 17.89 -19.04 -12.77
N CYS A 15 18.99 -19.79 -12.93
CA CYS A 15 20.35 -19.26 -12.72
C CYS A 15 20.78 -18.30 -13.84
N CYS A 16 20.35 -18.57 -15.08
CA CYS A 16 20.69 -17.76 -16.25
C CYS A 16 19.66 -16.64 -16.42
N LYS A 17 20.05 -15.40 -16.10
CA LYS A 17 19.16 -14.23 -16.22
C LYS A 17 18.57 -14.02 -17.63
N TYR A 18 19.27 -14.48 -18.68
CA TYR A 18 18.86 -14.32 -20.08
C TYR A 18 19.06 -15.64 -20.85
N PRO A 19 18.15 -16.61 -20.70
CA PRO A 19 18.28 -17.90 -21.35
C PRO A 19 18.04 -17.80 -22.87
N LEU A 20 18.53 -18.79 -23.63
CA LEU A 20 18.29 -18.86 -25.07
C LEU A 20 16.80 -19.04 -25.37
N ALA A 21 16.32 -18.46 -26.48
CA ALA A 21 14.90 -18.57 -26.87
C ALA A 21 14.43 -20.03 -27.00
N SER A 22 15.33 -20.95 -27.37
CA SER A 22 15.04 -22.38 -27.51
C SER A 22 14.75 -23.09 -26.18
N SER A 23 15.18 -22.56 -25.02
CA SER A 23 14.92 -23.17 -23.71
C SER A 23 13.66 -22.65 -23.02
N LEU A 24 13.07 -21.54 -23.50
CA LEU A 24 11.85 -20.95 -22.93
C LEU A 24 10.66 -21.93 -22.82
N PRO A 25 10.42 -22.85 -23.78
CA PRO A 25 9.33 -23.83 -23.62
C PRO A 25 9.52 -24.75 -22.42
N LEU A 26 10.77 -25.12 -22.11
CA LEU A 26 11.08 -25.94 -20.94
C LEU A 26 10.92 -25.14 -19.65
N GLU A 27 11.40 -23.89 -19.63
CA GLU A 27 11.20 -22.99 -18.47
C GLU A 27 9.72 -22.79 -18.15
N TRP A 28 8.87 -22.67 -19.19
CA TRP A 28 7.43 -22.62 -19.00
C TRP A 28 6.89 -23.90 -18.36
N ILE A 29 7.22 -25.07 -18.89
CA ILE A 29 6.75 -26.35 -18.36
C ILE A 29 7.18 -26.53 -16.90
N ASN A 30 8.41 -26.13 -16.55
CA ASN A 30 8.94 -26.24 -15.19
C ASN A 30 8.21 -25.34 -14.18
N ASN A 31 7.68 -24.20 -14.61
CA ASN A 31 7.10 -23.19 -13.72
C ASN A 31 5.57 -23.09 -13.78
N ARG A 32 4.93 -23.65 -14.82
CA ARG A 32 3.49 -23.49 -15.07
C ARG A 32 2.64 -23.86 -13.85
N GLU A 33 2.83 -25.07 -13.32
CA GLU A 33 2.02 -25.55 -12.18
C GLU A 33 2.29 -24.73 -10.92
N SER A 34 3.54 -24.36 -10.66
CA SER A 34 3.92 -23.51 -9.53
C SER A 34 3.27 -22.13 -9.59
N LEU A 35 3.23 -21.51 -10.78
CA LEU A 35 2.57 -20.22 -10.99
C LEU A 35 1.05 -20.32 -10.79
N MET A 36 0.41 -21.38 -11.29
CA MET A 36 -1.02 -21.62 -11.09
C MET A 36 -1.34 -21.83 -9.61
N ALA A 37 -0.60 -22.70 -8.93
CA ALA A 37 -0.76 -22.95 -7.49
C ALA A 37 -0.54 -21.66 -6.68
N PHE A 38 0.43 -20.83 -7.04
CA PHE A 38 0.65 -19.54 -6.38
C PHE A 38 -0.53 -18.59 -6.58
N MET A 39 -1.10 -18.50 -7.78
CA MET A 39 -2.30 -17.68 -8.03
C MET A 39 -3.51 -18.18 -7.24
N GLU A 40 -3.66 -19.50 -7.04
CA GLU A 40 -4.74 -20.07 -6.23
C GLU A 40 -4.65 -19.66 -4.75
N THR A 41 -3.44 -19.38 -4.23
CA THR A 41 -3.26 -18.95 -2.83
C THR A 41 -3.98 -17.65 -2.48
N VAL A 42 -4.32 -16.80 -3.46
CA VAL A 42 -5.11 -15.58 -3.21
C VAL A 42 -6.51 -15.88 -2.67
N HIS A 43 -6.96 -17.13 -2.73
CA HIS A 43 -8.22 -17.64 -2.21
C HIS A 43 -8.07 -18.39 -0.87
N MET A 44 -7.05 -18.07 -0.07
CA MET A 44 -6.94 -18.52 1.32
C MET A 44 -7.26 -17.43 2.34
N GLY A 45 -7.49 -17.81 3.60
CA GLY A 45 -7.64 -16.88 4.71
C GLY A 45 -9.05 -16.31 4.85
N ALA A 46 -9.17 -15.01 5.12
CA ALA A 46 -10.44 -14.33 5.37
C ALA A 46 -10.69 -13.19 4.39
N LYS A 47 -11.93 -13.05 3.91
CA LYS A 47 -12.39 -11.88 3.15
C LYS A 47 -13.76 -11.44 3.61
N GLY A 48 -14.15 -10.20 3.35
CA GLY A 48 -15.50 -9.76 3.67
C GLY A 48 -15.69 -8.28 3.46
N VAL A 49 -16.81 -7.77 3.98
CA VAL A 49 -17.16 -6.35 3.96
C VAL A 49 -17.35 -5.85 5.39
N VAL A 50 -16.79 -4.70 5.70
CA VAL A 50 -17.08 -3.97 6.94
C VAL A 50 -18.21 -2.99 6.70
N LYS A 51 -19.22 -3.02 7.55
CA LYS A 51 -20.43 -2.19 7.43
C LYS A 51 -20.76 -1.46 8.73
N ASP A 52 -21.41 -0.32 8.60
CA ASP A 52 -22.11 0.34 9.70
C ASP A 52 -23.22 -0.59 10.20
N ALA A 53 -23.31 -0.77 11.52
CA ALA A 53 -24.27 -1.69 12.13
C ALA A 53 -25.72 -1.19 12.01
N ASP A 54 -25.93 0.13 11.98
CA ASP A 54 -27.23 0.76 12.02
C ASP A 54 -27.73 1.09 10.61
N THR A 55 -26.88 1.68 9.75
CA THR A 55 -27.26 2.04 8.36
C THR A 55 -27.06 0.89 7.38
N GLY A 56 -26.17 -0.06 7.68
CA GLY A 56 -25.77 -1.12 6.76
C GLY A 56 -24.86 -0.67 5.61
N GLU A 57 -24.44 0.60 5.59
CA GLU A 57 -23.52 1.14 4.59
C GLU A 57 -22.12 0.54 4.72
N ALA A 58 -21.42 0.40 3.60
CA ALA A 58 -20.05 -0.10 3.60
C ALA A 58 -19.08 0.97 4.10
N LEU A 59 -18.12 0.56 4.94
CA LEU A 59 -17.16 1.47 5.57
C LEU A 59 -15.79 1.39 4.88
N GLU A 60 -15.40 2.46 4.22
CA GLU A 60 -14.07 2.64 3.62
C GLU A 60 -13.01 3.02 4.66
N GLY A 61 -11.75 2.62 4.42
CA GLY A 61 -10.61 3.05 5.24
C GLY A 61 -10.57 2.45 6.65
N VAL A 62 -11.36 1.41 6.93
CA VAL A 62 -11.35 0.71 8.21
C VAL A 62 -10.08 -0.11 8.32
N LEU A 63 -9.37 0.02 9.44
CA LEU A 63 -8.23 -0.81 9.78
C LEU A 63 -8.69 -2.17 10.25
N VAL A 64 -8.45 -3.21 9.45
CA VAL A 64 -8.68 -4.61 9.82
C VAL A 64 -7.34 -5.25 10.17
N SER A 65 -7.29 -5.88 11.33
CA SER A 65 -6.11 -6.56 11.88
C SER A 65 -6.51 -7.90 12.48
N VAL A 66 -5.52 -8.74 12.75
CA VAL A 66 -5.70 -9.97 13.52
C VAL A 66 -5.07 -9.75 14.88
N ALA A 67 -5.77 -10.12 15.96
CA ALA A 67 -5.23 -10.04 17.31
C ALA A 67 -3.85 -10.73 17.36
N GLU A 68 -2.89 -10.07 18.01
CA GLU A 68 -1.51 -10.55 18.20
C GLU A 68 -0.63 -10.57 16.93
N LEU A 69 -1.18 -10.27 15.74
CA LEU A 69 -0.40 -10.08 14.51
C LEU A 69 -0.22 -8.59 14.21
N ASN A 70 1.03 -8.14 14.12
CA ASN A 70 1.37 -6.75 13.86
C ASN A 70 1.37 -6.40 12.35
N TYR A 71 0.24 -6.65 11.68
CA TYR A 71 0.04 -6.23 10.30
C TYR A 71 -1.42 -5.92 10.02
N ASN A 72 -1.65 -4.71 9.52
CA ASN A 72 -2.98 -4.15 9.34
C ASN A 72 -3.24 -4.00 7.84
N ILE A 73 -4.49 -4.19 7.44
CA ILE A 73 -4.99 -3.87 6.11
C ILE A 73 -6.09 -2.82 6.24
N THR A 74 -6.33 -2.07 5.16
CA THR A 74 -7.43 -1.12 5.08
C THR A 74 -8.53 -1.63 4.15
N THR A 75 -9.79 -1.35 4.49
CA THR A 75 -10.90 -1.64 3.58
C THR A 75 -10.86 -0.77 2.32
N SER A 76 -11.39 -1.29 1.22
CA SER A 76 -11.59 -0.55 -0.03
C SER A 76 -12.72 0.47 0.08
N ASN A 77 -12.95 1.26 -0.98
CA ASN A 77 -14.10 2.15 -1.14
C ASN A 77 -15.47 1.44 -1.09
N ARG A 78 -15.50 0.12 -1.25
CA ARG A 78 -16.71 -0.71 -1.09
C ARG A 78 -16.76 -1.41 0.27
N GLY A 79 -15.90 -1.02 1.20
CA GLY A 79 -15.74 -1.62 2.52
C GLY A 79 -15.17 -3.03 2.51
N GLU A 80 -14.62 -3.49 1.38
CA GLU A 80 -14.12 -4.85 1.22
C GLU A 80 -12.72 -4.99 1.82
N TYR A 81 -12.41 -6.16 2.35
CA TYR A 81 -11.06 -6.51 2.81
C TYR A 81 -10.70 -7.94 2.45
N TRP A 82 -9.39 -8.19 2.35
CA TRP A 82 -8.80 -9.51 2.13
C TRP A 82 -7.58 -9.69 3.03
N ARG A 83 -7.58 -10.74 3.83
CA ARG A 83 -6.51 -11.09 4.76
C ARG A 83 -6.09 -12.54 4.53
N LEU A 84 -4.94 -12.72 3.89
CA LEU A 84 -4.31 -14.03 3.77
C LEU A 84 -3.92 -14.54 5.18
N LEU A 85 -4.35 -15.75 5.52
CA LEU A 85 -4.10 -16.41 6.79
C LEU A 85 -3.88 -17.89 6.56
N MET A 86 -2.90 -18.45 7.26
CA MET A 86 -2.70 -19.89 7.34
C MET A 86 -3.85 -20.54 8.12
N PRO A 87 -4.10 -21.85 7.96
CA PRO A 87 -5.10 -22.56 8.75
C PRO A 87 -4.86 -22.37 10.25
N GLY A 88 -5.93 -22.11 10.99
CA GLY A 88 -5.83 -21.78 12.41
C GLY A 88 -6.99 -20.94 12.92
N ASN A 89 -6.98 -20.67 14.23
CA ASN A 89 -8.00 -19.86 14.89
C ASN A 89 -7.45 -18.46 15.17
N TYR A 90 -8.22 -17.45 14.78
CA TYR A 90 -7.82 -16.05 14.89
C TYR A 90 -8.96 -15.19 15.42
N THR A 91 -8.63 -13.99 15.88
CA THR A 91 -9.62 -12.95 16.16
C THR A 91 -9.38 -11.77 15.23
N LEU A 92 -10.33 -11.50 14.32
CA LEU A 92 -10.32 -10.28 13.54
C LEU A 92 -10.72 -9.09 14.39
N VAL A 93 -10.05 -7.96 14.18
CA VAL A 93 -10.27 -6.69 14.88
C VAL A 93 -10.38 -5.58 13.85
N ALA A 94 -11.54 -4.91 13.81
CA ALA A 94 -11.77 -3.74 12.95
C ALA A 94 -11.83 -2.46 13.78
N LYS A 95 -11.10 -1.43 13.33
CA LYS A 95 -11.00 -0.12 13.99
C LYS A 95 -11.16 1.01 12.98
N ALA A 96 -11.96 2.00 13.34
CA ALA A 96 -12.19 3.21 12.57
C ALA A 96 -12.53 4.36 13.51
N VAL A 97 -12.21 5.59 13.11
CA VAL A 97 -12.55 6.79 13.87
C VAL A 97 -14.07 6.96 13.91
N GLY A 98 -14.62 7.28 15.09
CA GLY A 98 -16.07 7.45 15.26
C GLY A 98 -16.87 6.14 15.33
N TYR A 99 -16.20 4.99 15.41
CA TYR A 99 -16.82 3.68 15.57
C TYR A 99 -16.20 2.90 16.73
N ASP A 100 -17.00 2.07 17.37
CA ASP A 100 -16.52 1.11 18.36
C ASP A 100 -15.72 -0.01 17.68
N THR A 101 -14.69 -0.51 18.37
CA THR A 101 -13.86 -1.61 17.87
C THR A 101 -14.69 -2.88 17.77
N ALA A 102 -14.82 -3.44 16.57
CA ALA A 102 -15.47 -4.73 16.36
C ALA A 102 -14.45 -5.86 16.45
N ARG A 103 -14.84 -6.97 17.09
CA ARG A 103 -14.01 -8.19 17.22
C ARG A 103 -14.80 -9.41 16.80
N LYS A 104 -14.18 -10.33 16.05
CA LYS A 104 -14.81 -11.58 15.62
C LYS A 104 -13.81 -12.73 15.62
N ALA A 105 -14.11 -13.78 16.38
CA ALA A 105 -13.38 -15.03 16.32
C ALA A 105 -13.71 -15.77 15.01
N ILE A 106 -12.68 -16.29 14.36
CA ILE A 106 -12.74 -16.99 13.06
C ILE A 106 -11.85 -18.24 13.10
N SER A 107 -12.22 -19.25 12.31
CA SER A 107 -11.41 -20.44 12.08
C SER A 107 -11.17 -20.56 10.59
N ILE A 108 -9.90 -20.64 10.18
CA ILE A 108 -9.49 -20.78 8.79
C ILE A 108 -9.13 -22.24 8.54
N VAL A 109 -9.77 -22.83 7.53
CA VAL A 109 -9.49 -24.18 7.06
C VAL A 109 -8.59 -24.11 5.83
N GLU A 110 -7.71 -25.09 5.70
CA GLU A 110 -6.79 -25.22 4.57
C GLU A 110 -7.50 -25.21 3.21
N GLY A 111 -6.89 -24.53 2.24
CA GLY A 111 -7.37 -24.47 0.86
C GLY A 111 -8.68 -23.69 0.64
N THR A 112 -9.21 -23.00 1.66
CA THR A 112 -10.48 -22.26 1.54
C THR A 112 -10.37 -20.82 2.01
N VAL A 113 -11.22 -19.96 1.41
CA VAL A 113 -11.42 -18.59 1.90
C VAL A 113 -12.70 -18.52 2.71
N SER A 114 -12.57 -18.01 3.94
CA SER A 114 -13.71 -17.76 4.82
C SER A 114 -14.27 -16.36 4.57
N ARG A 115 -15.56 -16.28 4.19
CA ARG A 115 -16.26 -14.99 4.10
C ARG A 115 -16.73 -14.55 5.50
N VAL A 116 -16.25 -13.41 5.97
CA VAL A 116 -16.55 -12.87 7.30
C VAL A 116 -16.89 -11.39 7.18
N ASP A 117 -18.16 -11.04 7.31
CA ASP A 117 -18.58 -9.63 7.29
C ASP A 117 -18.55 -9.08 8.73
N LEU A 118 -18.05 -7.85 8.90
CA LEU A 118 -17.92 -7.18 10.20
C LEU A 118 -18.91 -6.02 10.27
N ARG A 119 -19.50 -5.81 11.45
CA ARG A 119 -20.42 -4.71 11.71
C ARG A 119 -19.87 -3.84 12.84
N MET A 120 -19.81 -2.53 12.60
CA MET A 120 -19.28 -1.55 13.55
C MET A 120 -20.39 -0.59 13.97
N LYS A 121 -20.53 -0.37 15.28
CA LYS A 121 -21.47 0.62 15.83
C LYS A 121 -20.81 1.97 15.91
N ARG A 122 -21.55 3.04 15.62
CA ARG A 122 -21.05 4.40 15.73
C ARG A 122 -20.83 4.77 17.20
N ASN A 123 -19.66 5.31 17.51
CA ASN A 123 -19.35 5.83 18.83
C ASN A 123 -19.82 7.30 18.90
N THR A 124 -20.93 7.54 19.60
CA THR A 124 -21.53 8.87 19.76
C THR A 124 -20.78 9.77 20.73
N GLU A 125 -19.85 9.23 21.53
CA GLU A 125 -19.04 10.00 22.49
C GLU A 125 -17.81 10.64 21.81
N ALA A 126 -17.29 10.03 20.74
CA ALA A 126 -16.13 10.54 19.99
C ALA A 126 -16.42 11.81 19.16
N LEU A 127 -17.69 12.09 18.85
CA LEU A 127 -18.11 13.27 18.08
C LEU A 127 -18.30 14.52 18.97
N GLY A 128 -18.16 14.39 20.30
CA GLY A 128 -18.33 15.47 21.28
C GLY A 128 -17.06 16.22 21.69
N SER A 129 -15.87 15.81 21.21
CA SER A 129 -14.57 16.38 21.63
C SER A 129 -13.95 17.34 20.60
N THR A 130 -14.72 18.35 20.17
CA THR A 130 -14.15 19.60 19.64
C THR A 130 -14.76 20.76 20.42
N THR A 131 -14.32 20.93 21.66
CA THR A 131 -14.49 22.20 22.38
C THR A 131 -13.30 23.09 22.00
N PRO A 132 -13.49 24.23 21.30
CA PRO A 132 -12.45 25.24 21.23
C PRO A 132 -12.25 25.80 22.64
N LYS A 133 -11.09 25.52 23.25
CA LYS A 133 -10.65 26.26 24.44
C LYS A 133 -10.35 27.69 23.99
N ASN A 134 -11.29 28.59 24.25
CA ASN A 134 -11.07 30.03 24.25
C ASN A 134 -10.00 30.36 25.29
N VAL A 135 -8.83 30.83 24.83
CA VAL A 135 -8.00 31.74 25.61
C VAL A 135 -8.09 33.08 24.89
N ALA A 136 -8.82 34.00 25.50
CA ALA A 136 -8.97 35.37 25.02
C ALA A 136 -7.71 36.18 25.33
N ASN A 137 -7.32 36.99 24.35
CA ASN A 137 -6.67 38.29 24.46
C ASN A 137 -5.33 38.38 25.19
N GLU A 138 -4.24 38.37 24.41
CA GLU A 138 -3.09 39.23 24.68
C GLU A 138 -2.81 40.14 23.48
N THR A 139 -2.48 41.37 23.84
CA THR A 139 -2.43 42.61 23.07
C THR A 139 -1.40 42.59 21.94
N VAL A 140 -1.80 43.16 20.80
CA VAL A 140 -0.92 43.50 19.68
C VAL A 140 0.00 44.64 20.10
N GLU A 141 1.28 44.34 20.32
CA GLU A 141 2.35 45.32 20.18
C GLU A 141 3.27 44.96 19.01
N LYS A 142 3.56 46.01 18.24
CA LYS A 142 4.17 46.03 16.92
C LYS A 142 5.68 46.11 17.09
N SER A 143 6.45 45.16 16.56
CA SER A 143 7.91 45.27 16.43
C SER A 143 8.37 44.59 15.14
N SER A 144 9.00 45.38 14.28
CA SER A 144 9.50 45.03 12.96
C SER A 144 10.63 44.02 12.99
N SER A 145 10.64 43.07 12.06
CA SER A 145 11.90 42.51 11.53
C SER A 145 11.79 42.31 10.02
N THR A 146 12.79 42.87 9.34
CA THR A 146 12.90 43.03 7.89
C THR A 146 13.50 41.76 7.29
N VAL A 147 12.82 41.13 6.33
CA VAL A 147 13.40 40.05 5.52
C VAL A 147 13.30 40.46 4.04
N PRO A 148 14.40 40.44 3.26
CA PRO A 148 14.38 40.86 1.87
C PRO A 148 13.67 39.83 0.97
N PRO A 149 13.17 40.25 -0.21
CA PRO A 149 12.38 39.39 -1.08
C PRO A 149 13.20 38.26 -1.71
N PRO A 150 12.61 37.07 -1.97
CA PRO A 150 13.29 36.02 -2.70
C PRO A 150 13.53 36.46 -4.14
N THR A 151 14.80 36.37 -4.56
CA THR A 151 15.21 36.59 -5.95
C THR A 151 14.57 35.53 -6.84
N THR A 152 13.80 35.98 -7.83
CA THR A 152 13.26 35.15 -8.91
C THR A 152 14.42 34.53 -9.70
N GLN A 153 14.78 33.28 -9.43
CA GLN A 153 15.44 32.46 -10.44
C GLN A 153 14.35 31.96 -11.39
N GLN A 154 14.40 32.45 -12.63
CA GLN A 154 13.54 31.97 -13.71
C GLN A 154 13.71 30.45 -13.83
N LEU A 155 12.63 29.70 -13.63
CA LEU A 155 12.59 28.30 -14.06
C LEU A 155 12.84 28.28 -15.57
N LYS A 156 14.00 27.76 -15.98
CA LYS A 156 14.15 27.25 -17.35
C LYS A 156 13.08 26.19 -17.54
N GLY A 157 12.29 26.32 -18.61
CA GLY A 157 11.23 25.38 -18.96
C GLY A 157 11.74 23.94 -19.05
N PRO A 158 10.84 22.95 -19.06
CA PRO A 158 11.20 21.53 -18.95
C PRO A 158 12.14 21.14 -20.09
N GLU A 159 13.36 20.76 -19.73
CA GLU A 159 14.33 20.16 -20.64
C GLU A 159 13.75 18.81 -21.10
N VAL A 160 13.51 18.68 -22.40
CA VAL A 160 12.74 17.57 -23.01
C VAL A 160 13.44 16.20 -22.88
N GLU A 161 14.67 16.17 -22.34
CA GLU A 161 15.43 14.96 -22.02
C GLU A 161 15.63 14.80 -20.50
N GLY A 162 14.59 14.35 -19.82
CA GLY A 162 14.55 14.09 -18.39
C GLY A 162 13.33 13.27 -18.00
N PHE A 163 13.17 12.99 -16.70
CA PHE A 163 12.14 12.15 -16.05
C PHE A 163 10.66 12.37 -16.50
N THR A 164 10.40 13.37 -17.33
CA THR A 164 9.11 13.69 -17.96
C THR A 164 8.84 12.93 -19.26
N SER A 165 9.85 12.35 -19.90
CA SER A 165 9.69 11.40 -21.01
C SER A 165 10.11 10.00 -20.55
N GLY A 166 9.27 9.00 -20.86
CA GLY A 166 9.60 7.60 -20.58
C GLY A 166 10.92 7.25 -21.27
N PRO A 167 11.82 6.50 -20.62
CA PRO A 167 13.11 6.18 -21.22
C PRO A 167 12.88 5.41 -22.52
N GLU A 168 13.54 5.83 -23.61
CA GLU A 168 13.67 5.06 -24.85
C GLU A 168 14.66 3.90 -24.65
N PHE A 169 14.57 3.20 -23.52
CA PHE A 169 15.49 2.14 -23.15
C PHE A 169 14.76 0.80 -23.14
N TRP A 170 15.16 -0.07 -24.06
CA TRP A 170 14.70 -1.45 -24.14
C TRP A 170 15.75 -2.34 -23.47
N TYR A 171 15.39 -2.91 -22.33
CA TYR A 171 16.31 -3.64 -21.46
C TYR A 171 16.72 -4.98 -22.08
N HIS A 172 17.81 -5.02 -22.85
CA HIS A 172 18.33 -6.28 -23.40
C HIS A 172 19.85 -6.44 -23.34
N HIS A 173 20.65 -5.40 -23.07
CA HIS A 173 22.12 -5.48 -23.03
C HIS A 173 22.72 -4.80 -21.78
N TYR A 174 23.52 -5.56 -21.03
CA TYR A 174 24.16 -5.08 -19.78
C TYR A 174 25.08 -3.87 -19.98
N PRO A 175 25.91 -3.78 -21.04
CA PRO A 175 26.75 -2.60 -21.27
C PRO A 175 25.95 -1.31 -21.47
N ASP A 176 24.78 -1.40 -22.10
CA ASP A 176 23.94 -0.23 -22.38
C ASP A 176 23.31 0.30 -21.08
N LEU A 177 22.93 -0.59 -20.17
CA LEU A 177 22.48 -0.23 -18.82
C LEU A 177 23.59 0.48 -18.05
N GLU A 178 24.82 -0.04 -18.09
CA GLU A 178 25.95 0.57 -17.40
C GLU A 178 26.23 1.98 -17.93
N ALA A 179 26.25 2.14 -19.26
CA ALA A 179 26.43 3.44 -19.91
C ALA A 179 25.31 4.43 -19.55
N PHE A 180 24.06 3.97 -19.53
CA PHE A 180 22.89 4.75 -19.12
C PHE A 180 23.02 5.24 -17.67
N MET A 181 23.33 4.33 -16.74
CA MET A 181 23.47 4.66 -15.32
C MET A 181 24.63 5.63 -15.07
N ARG A 182 25.77 5.45 -15.77
CA ARG A 182 26.91 6.39 -15.72
C ARG A 182 26.53 7.78 -16.25
N LYS A 183 25.77 7.85 -17.35
CA LYS A 183 25.27 9.12 -17.91
C LYS A 183 24.38 9.85 -16.90
N PHE A 184 23.47 9.14 -16.24
CA PHE A 184 22.58 9.71 -15.22
C PHE A 184 23.33 10.17 -13.98
N ALA A 185 24.23 9.36 -13.43
CA ALA A 185 25.06 9.75 -12.28
C ALA A 185 25.90 11.00 -12.56
N LYS A 186 26.41 11.14 -13.79
CA LYS A 186 27.14 12.34 -14.22
C LYS A 186 26.23 13.56 -14.42
N LYS A 187 25.02 13.36 -14.97
CA LYS A 187 24.05 14.44 -15.22
C LYS A 187 23.46 14.98 -13.92
N TYR A 188 23.34 14.14 -12.89
CA TYR A 188 22.73 14.49 -11.60
C TYR A 188 23.61 14.10 -10.41
N PRO A 189 24.74 14.80 -10.17
CA PRO A 189 25.70 14.43 -9.13
C PRO A 189 25.19 14.62 -7.69
N ASN A 190 24.08 15.35 -7.50
CA ASN A 190 23.52 15.67 -6.18
C ASN A 190 22.27 14.82 -5.82
N LEU A 191 21.98 13.77 -6.59
CA LEU A 191 20.84 12.85 -6.34
C LEU A 191 21.26 11.54 -5.64
N ALA A 192 22.48 11.49 -5.09
CA ALA A 192 23.00 10.38 -4.30
C ALA A 192 22.94 10.67 -2.81
#